data_AF-A0A7Z0MXN6-F1
#
_entry.id   AF-A0A7Z0MXN6-F1
#
_cell.length_a   1.000
_cell.length_b   1.000
_cell.length_c   1.000
_cell.angle_alpha   90.00
_cell.angle_beta   90.00
_cell.angle_gamma   90.00
#
_symmetry.space_group_name_H-M   'P 1'
#
loop_
_entity.id
_entity.type
_entity.pdbx_description
1 polymer ?
#
loop_
_entity_poly.entity_id
_entity_poly.type
_entity_poly.pdbx_seq_one_letter_code
_entity_poly.pdbx_strand_id
1 'polypeptide(L)'
;MKPEHLQKLRDKHWRLNNLYFITNKQGKKVRFRMTSEQLEYFQGLHTRNIILKARQLGFTTEQCIIQLDAALFESAKCALIAHTLNDAKSLFREKIKYAYDNLPAEIKLANPARNDAAGELVFAKGGSLYVSTSFRGGTLRYLHVSEFGKICAKFPHKAREIVTGGAWELWEETKEGKDYVLLEQGETSLDAIPFVPFYGRRTGFMMGISPLLDLAFLNVKHWQSQSDQDTILHVARVPILFMKGFPNEQAVTVGASSAVKTEAVDAEMKYVEHTGAAIEARFSALDKLEGQMIQTGAELLIAQPGQRSATEANNDAEANKSELQRIIEQFEDSIDQCLQFMADWAKLGDGGHVSVFKDFAAGSLSDVAGQLILSFQQGGLITKKTAITQAQRIGILSPDLVPDDELAAVAEEGPTLGTM
;
A
#
# COMPACT_ATOMS: atom_id res chain seq x y z
N MET A 1 -16.67 3.67 -45.37
CA MET A 1 -15.92 2.62 -46.10
C MET A 1 -16.92 1.55 -46.55
N LYS A 2 -16.80 0.96 -47.75
CA LYS A 2 -17.75 -0.06 -48.23
C LYS A 2 -17.71 -1.32 -47.33
N PRO A 3 -18.84 -2.05 -47.12
CA PRO A 3 -18.88 -3.23 -46.26
C PRO A 3 -17.84 -4.31 -46.60
N GLU A 4 -17.60 -4.54 -47.89
CA GLU A 4 -16.60 -5.49 -48.40
C GLU A 4 -15.16 -5.15 -47.96
N HIS A 5 -14.85 -3.87 -47.79
CA HIS A 5 -13.53 -3.43 -47.31
C HIS A 5 -13.39 -3.67 -45.80
N LEU A 6 -14.47 -3.53 -45.03
CA LEU A 6 -14.45 -3.78 -43.59
C LEU A 6 -14.20 -5.26 -43.27
N GLN A 7 -14.71 -6.18 -44.10
CA GLN A 7 -14.45 -7.61 -43.94
C GLN A 7 -12.96 -7.94 -44.15
N LYS A 8 -12.33 -7.35 -45.17
CA LYS A 8 -10.89 -7.51 -45.44
C LYS A 8 -10.02 -6.90 -44.33
N LEU A 9 -10.45 -5.78 -43.75
CA LEU A 9 -9.74 -5.16 -42.63
C LEU A 9 -9.80 -5.97 -41.33
N ARG A 10 -10.70 -6.94 -41.18
CA ARG A 10 -10.68 -7.85 -40.01
C ARG A 10 -9.51 -8.84 -40.05
N ASP A 11 -9.08 -9.23 -41.25
CA ASP A 11 -8.00 -10.18 -41.44
C ASP A 11 -6.63 -9.49 -41.32
N LYS A 12 -5.89 -9.83 -40.24
CA LYS A 12 -4.54 -9.30 -39.97
C LYS A 12 -3.55 -9.64 -41.08
N HIS A 13 -3.56 -10.86 -41.58
CA HIS A 13 -2.65 -11.27 -42.65
C HIS A 13 -2.93 -10.47 -43.93
N TRP A 14 -4.22 -10.25 -44.24
CA TRP A 14 -4.61 -9.40 -45.35
C TRP A 14 -4.13 -7.96 -45.16
N ARG A 15 -4.35 -7.37 -43.97
CA ARG A 15 -3.92 -5.98 -43.68
C ARG A 15 -2.41 -5.80 -43.90
N LEU A 16 -1.60 -6.68 -43.31
CA LEU A 16 -0.15 -6.62 -43.40
C LEU A 16 0.33 -6.63 -44.86
N ASN A 17 -0.22 -7.52 -45.70
CA ASN A 17 0.20 -7.67 -47.10
C ASN A 17 -0.43 -6.67 -48.09
N ASN A 18 -1.37 -5.83 -47.65
CA ASN A 18 -2.13 -4.95 -48.55
C ASN A 18 -2.09 -3.46 -48.19
N LEU A 19 -1.92 -3.10 -46.92
CA LEU A 19 -2.03 -1.70 -46.46
C LEU A 19 -0.68 -0.97 -46.40
N TYR A 20 0.39 -1.66 -46.06
CA TYR A 20 1.65 -1.03 -45.71
C TYR A 20 2.60 -0.91 -46.91
N PHE A 21 3.35 0.20 -46.96
CA PHE A 21 4.38 0.44 -47.96
C PHE A 21 5.76 0.50 -47.30
N ILE A 22 6.76 -0.04 -48.00
CA ILE A 22 8.15 -0.06 -47.58
C ILE A 22 9.05 0.38 -48.74
N THR A 23 10.28 0.77 -48.40
CA THR A 23 11.34 1.01 -49.37
C THR A 23 12.08 -0.29 -49.65
N ASN A 24 12.14 -0.72 -50.91
CA ASN A 24 12.90 -1.92 -51.30
C ASN A 24 14.41 -1.66 -51.36
N LYS A 25 15.21 -2.70 -51.66
CA LYS A 25 16.68 -2.60 -51.76
C LYS A 25 17.16 -1.60 -52.82
N GLN A 26 16.32 -1.29 -53.81
CA GLN A 26 16.57 -0.34 -54.90
C GLN A 26 16.06 1.07 -54.57
N GLY A 27 15.62 1.34 -53.33
CA GLY A 27 15.11 2.65 -52.91
C GLY A 27 13.70 2.97 -53.41
N LYS A 28 13.01 2.03 -54.07
CA LYS A 28 11.65 2.26 -54.60
C LYS A 28 10.59 1.95 -53.55
N LYS A 29 9.55 2.79 -53.51
CA LYS A 29 8.33 2.56 -52.73
C LYS A 29 7.59 1.36 -53.32
N VAL A 30 7.44 0.30 -52.53
CA VAL A 30 6.70 -0.90 -52.89
C VAL A 30 5.74 -1.28 -51.77
N ARG A 31 4.68 -2.01 -52.10
CA ARG A 31 3.78 -2.56 -51.09
C ARG A 31 4.49 -3.68 -50.34
N PHE A 32 4.38 -3.70 -49.03
CA PHE A 32 4.90 -4.79 -48.22
C PHE A 32 4.14 -6.06 -48.56
N ARG A 33 4.89 -7.12 -48.89
CA ARG A 33 4.40 -8.48 -49.00
C ARG A 33 5.41 -9.37 -48.30
N MET A 34 4.90 -10.23 -47.42
CA MET A 34 5.73 -11.20 -46.72
C MET A 34 6.40 -12.12 -47.75
N THR A 35 7.70 -12.39 -47.56
CA THR A 35 8.38 -13.48 -48.26
C THR A 35 7.93 -14.84 -47.71
N SER A 36 8.32 -15.94 -48.35
CA SER A 36 8.04 -17.30 -47.86
C SER A 36 8.49 -17.51 -46.42
N GLU A 37 9.69 -17.03 -46.08
CA GLU A 37 10.30 -17.20 -44.76
C GLU A 37 9.62 -16.33 -43.70
N GLN A 38 9.19 -15.13 -44.08
CA GLN A 38 8.41 -14.22 -43.22
C GLN A 38 7.01 -14.80 -42.98
N LEU A 39 6.37 -15.34 -44.02
CA LEU A 39 5.06 -15.95 -43.89
C LEU A 39 5.09 -17.18 -42.97
N GLU A 40 6.09 -18.05 -43.11
CA GLU A 40 6.28 -19.21 -42.23
C GLU A 40 6.43 -18.76 -40.77
N TYR A 41 7.27 -17.75 -40.53
CA TYR A 41 7.45 -17.18 -39.20
C TYR A 41 6.15 -16.57 -38.65
N PHE A 42 5.43 -15.79 -39.45
CA PHE A 42 4.16 -15.16 -39.07
C PHE A 42 3.11 -16.20 -38.69
N GLN A 43 2.99 -17.28 -39.47
CA GLN A 43 2.06 -18.39 -39.20
C GLN A 43 2.45 -19.19 -37.95
N GLY A 44 3.74 -19.27 -37.63
CA GLY A 44 4.27 -19.95 -36.46
C GLY A 44 4.43 -19.08 -35.20
N LEU A 45 3.90 -17.84 -35.18
CA LEU A 45 4.08 -16.93 -34.04
C LEU A 45 3.48 -17.49 -32.74
N HIS A 46 4.30 -17.61 -31.71
CA HIS A 46 3.90 -17.94 -30.33
C HIS A 46 4.02 -16.73 -29.39
N THR A 47 3.77 -16.94 -28.09
CA THR A 47 3.92 -15.91 -27.03
C THR A 47 5.36 -15.46 -26.80
N ARG A 48 6.35 -16.30 -27.10
CA ARG A 48 7.79 -15.99 -27.03
C ARG A 48 8.49 -16.62 -28.22
N ASN A 49 9.04 -15.80 -29.10
CA ASN A 49 9.71 -16.26 -30.32
C ASN A 49 11.18 -15.86 -30.28
N ILE A 50 12.08 -16.81 -30.51
CA ILE A 50 13.51 -16.57 -30.67
C ILE A 50 13.86 -17.06 -32.07
N ILE A 51 14.37 -16.15 -32.91
CA ILE A 51 14.73 -16.47 -34.30
C ILE A 51 16.23 -16.31 -34.51
N LEU A 52 16.87 -17.37 -35.01
CA LEU A 52 18.18 -17.29 -35.63
C LEU A 52 17.96 -17.18 -37.14
N LYS A 53 18.48 -16.12 -37.75
CA LYS A 53 18.21 -15.81 -39.16
C LYS A 53 19.45 -15.36 -39.90
N ALA A 54 19.45 -15.61 -41.21
CA ALA A 54 20.43 -15.00 -42.11
C ALA A 54 20.23 -13.48 -42.22
N ARG A 55 21.28 -12.77 -42.67
CA ARG A 55 21.22 -11.32 -42.90
C ARG A 55 20.31 -10.99 -44.09
N GLN A 56 19.78 -9.77 -44.10
CA GLN A 56 19.01 -9.19 -45.22
C GLN A 56 17.69 -9.88 -45.63
N LEU A 57 17.06 -10.65 -44.75
CA LEU A 57 15.74 -11.27 -44.97
C LEU A 57 14.53 -10.37 -44.60
N GLY A 58 14.76 -9.15 -44.11
CA GLY A 58 13.67 -8.19 -43.88
C GLY A 58 12.81 -8.40 -42.63
N PHE A 59 13.08 -9.38 -41.77
CA PHE A 59 12.30 -9.65 -40.54
C PHE A 59 12.09 -8.45 -39.61
N THR A 60 13.08 -7.54 -39.47
CA THR A 60 12.87 -6.32 -38.67
C THR A 60 11.80 -5.43 -39.28
N THR A 61 11.72 -5.36 -40.62
CA THR A 61 10.66 -4.60 -41.31
C THR A 61 9.30 -5.25 -41.08
N GLU A 62 9.23 -6.58 -41.20
CA GLU A 62 8.01 -7.35 -40.91
C GLU A 62 7.52 -7.11 -39.46
N GLN A 63 8.39 -7.25 -38.46
CA GLN A 63 8.03 -7.05 -37.06
C GLN A 63 7.61 -5.62 -36.75
N CYS A 64 8.29 -4.61 -37.31
CA CYS A 64 7.87 -3.22 -37.20
C CYS A 64 6.45 -3.00 -37.73
N ILE A 65 6.10 -3.62 -38.86
CA ILE A 65 4.77 -3.49 -39.47
C ILE A 65 3.72 -4.23 -38.63
N ILE A 66 4.03 -5.43 -38.11
CA ILE A 66 3.14 -6.18 -37.22
C ILE A 66 2.84 -5.39 -35.94
N GLN A 67 3.86 -4.77 -35.33
CA GLN A 67 3.67 -3.93 -34.14
C GLN A 67 2.86 -2.67 -34.46
N LEU A 68 3.10 -2.03 -35.60
CA LEU A 68 2.32 -0.87 -36.04
C LEU A 68 0.84 -1.23 -36.30
N ASP A 69 0.58 -2.36 -36.96
CA ASP A 69 -0.77 -2.87 -37.19
C ASP A 69 -1.50 -3.20 -35.88
N ALA A 70 -0.83 -3.89 -34.95
CA ALA A 70 -1.39 -4.19 -33.64
C ALA A 70 -1.69 -2.92 -32.84
N ALA A 71 -0.80 -1.91 -32.87
CA ALA A 71 -1.04 -0.65 -32.20
C ALA A 71 -2.23 0.12 -32.81
N LEU A 72 -2.38 0.11 -34.14
CA LEU A 72 -3.45 0.82 -34.84
C LEU A 72 -4.83 0.16 -34.72
N PHE A 73 -4.89 -1.17 -34.88
CA PHE A 73 -6.15 -1.93 -35.02
C PHE A 73 -6.58 -2.65 -33.73
N GLU A 74 -5.64 -2.97 -32.84
CA GLU A 74 -5.89 -3.75 -31.62
C GLU A 74 -5.66 -2.93 -30.33
N SER A 75 -5.34 -1.64 -30.48
CA SER A 75 -4.96 -0.75 -29.37
C SER A 75 -3.81 -1.32 -28.52
N ALA A 76 -2.92 -2.12 -29.13
CA ALA A 76 -1.82 -2.77 -28.45
C ALA A 76 -0.71 -1.78 -28.07
N LYS A 77 -0.13 -1.96 -26.88
CA LYS A 77 1.10 -1.27 -26.48
C LYS A 77 2.31 -2.09 -26.94
N CYS A 78 3.15 -1.50 -27.77
CA CYS A 78 4.27 -2.16 -28.42
C CYS A 78 5.58 -1.41 -28.15
N ALA A 79 6.67 -2.14 -27.99
CA ALA A 79 8.01 -1.56 -27.95
C ALA A 79 9.01 -2.35 -28.79
N LEU A 80 9.98 -1.64 -29.35
CA LEU A 80 11.12 -2.18 -30.06
C LEU A 80 12.40 -1.73 -29.36
N ILE A 81 13.23 -2.68 -28.96
CA ILE A 81 14.57 -2.44 -28.45
C ILE A 81 15.57 -2.59 -29.59
N ALA A 82 16.28 -1.51 -29.91
CA ALA A 82 17.38 -1.50 -30.87
C ALA A 82 18.73 -1.52 -30.14
N HIS A 83 19.78 -1.88 -30.89
CA HIS A 83 21.13 -1.98 -30.35
C HIS A 83 21.75 -0.62 -30.00
N THR A 84 21.53 0.41 -30.82
CA THR A 84 22.03 1.79 -30.58
C THR A 84 20.92 2.82 -30.75
N LEU A 85 21.13 4.04 -30.22
CA LEU A 85 20.17 5.14 -30.36
C LEU A 85 20.00 5.57 -31.83
N ASN A 86 21.07 5.52 -32.62
CA ASN A 86 21.01 5.83 -34.04
C ASN A 86 20.21 4.76 -34.80
N ASP A 87 20.40 3.48 -34.45
CA ASP A 87 19.60 2.38 -35.01
C ASP A 87 18.12 2.54 -34.62
N ALA A 88 17.82 2.89 -33.36
CA ALA A 88 16.46 3.15 -32.89
C ALA A 88 15.78 4.25 -33.73
N LYS A 89 16.46 5.39 -33.92
CA LYS A 89 15.95 6.52 -34.72
C LYS A 89 15.76 6.13 -36.19
N SER A 90 16.70 5.40 -36.78
CA SER A 90 16.60 4.93 -38.18
C SER A 90 15.46 3.93 -38.36
N LEU A 91 15.34 2.93 -37.47
CA LEU A 91 14.25 1.94 -37.51
C LEU A 91 12.88 2.59 -37.37
N PHE A 92 12.73 3.52 -36.44
CA PHE A 92 11.48 4.27 -36.28
C PHE A 92 11.15 5.06 -37.56
N ARG A 93 12.08 5.89 -38.04
CA ARG A 93 11.85 6.77 -39.20
C ARG A 93 11.59 5.98 -40.49
N GLU A 94 12.44 5.01 -40.80
CA GLU A 94 12.48 4.36 -42.12
C GLU A 94 11.53 3.17 -42.24
N LYS A 95 11.12 2.55 -41.12
CA LYS A 95 10.23 1.38 -41.13
C LYS A 95 8.85 1.74 -40.61
N ILE A 96 8.76 2.27 -39.40
CA ILE A 96 7.47 2.49 -38.72
C ILE A 96 6.79 3.75 -39.25
N LYS A 97 7.45 4.90 -39.12
CA LYS A 97 6.92 6.20 -39.53
C LYS A 97 6.66 6.26 -41.03
N TYR A 98 7.60 5.76 -41.84
CA TYR A 98 7.39 5.63 -43.28
C TYR A 98 6.15 4.78 -43.63
N ALA A 99 5.97 3.63 -42.99
CA ALA A 99 4.82 2.79 -43.24
C ALA A 99 3.51 3.46 -42.79
N TYR A 100 3.51 4.12 -41.62
CA TYR A 100 2.36 4.88 -41.11
C TYR A 100 1.97 6.03 -42.03
N ASP A 101 2.92 6.86 -42.45
CA ASP A 101 2.65 8.05 -43.28
C ASP A 101 2.04 7.68 -44.63
N ASN A 102 2.40 6.52 -45.16
CA ASN A 102 1.93 6.00 -46.44
C ASN A 102 0.64 5.17 -46.33
N LEU A 103 0.02 5.06 -45.15
CA LEU A 103 -1.30 4.43 -45.02
C LEU A 103 -2.39 5.24 -45.74
N PRO A 104 -3.47 4.57 -46.19
CA PRO A 104 -4.66 5.24 -46.69
C PRO A 104 -5.21 6.27 -45.69
N ALA A 105 -5.67 7.42 -46.19
CA ALA A 105 -6.14 8.52 -45.36
C ALA A 105 -7.29 8.10 -44.42
N GLU A 106 -8.18 7.23 -44.90
CA GLU A 106 -9.31 6.71 -44.14
C GLU A 106 -8.87 5.88 -42.93
N ILE A 107 -7.76 5.15 -43.04
CA ILE A 107 -7.22 4.34 -41.93
C ILE A 107 -6.56 5.24 -40.89
N LYS A 108 -5.79 6.24 -41.33
CA LYS A 108 -5.17 7.22 -40.42
C LYS A 108 -6.22 8.04 -39.67
N LEU A 109 -7.28 8.46 -40.35
CA LEU A 109 -8.39 9.19 -39.73
C LEU A 109 -9.20 8.32 -38.75
N ALA A 110 -9.23 7.00 -38.96
CA ALA A 110 -9.94 6.10 -38.06
C ALA A 110 -9.30 6.01 -36.67
N ASN A 111 -7.96 6.07 -36.58
CA ASN A 111 -7.20 6.12 -35.33
C ASN A 111 -5.95 7.02 -35.47
N PRO A 112 -6.11 8.35 -35.37
CA PRO A 112 -5.01 9.28 -35.62
C PRO A 112 -3.97 9.24 -34.51
N ALA A 113 -2.71 9.46 -34.87
CA ALA A 113 -1.63 9.69 -33.89
C ALA A 113 -1.90 10.98 -33.11
N ARG A 114 -2.03 10.86 -31.79
CA ARG A 114 -2.07 11.97 -30.83
C ARG A 114 -0.67 12.47 -30.50
N ASN A 115 0.30 11.55 -30.41
CA ASN A 115 1.71 11.86 -30.29
C ASN A 115 2.48 11.20 -31.45
N ASP A 116 3.31 11.98 -32.12
CA ASP A 116 4.13 11.60 -33.27
C ASP A 116 5.51 12.23 -33.11
N ALA A 117 6.23 11.73 -32.11
CA ALA A 117 7.55 12.21 -31.72
C ALA A 117 8.65 11.32 -32.32
N ALA A 118 9.89 11.79 -32.27
CA ALA A 118 11.04 11.01 -32.73
C ALA A 118 11.22 9.75 -31.87
N GLY A 119 10.76 8.59 -32.36
CA GLY A 119 10.85 7.31 -31.66
C GLY A 119 9.55 6.83 -31.01
N GLU A 120 8.45 7.58 -31.13
CA GLU A 120 7.17 7.23 -30.49
C GLU A 120 5.96 7.57 -31.37
N LEU A 121 5.01 6.63 -31.45
CA LEU A 121 3.65 6.86 -31.92
C LEU A 121 2.65 6.50 -30.81
N VAL A 122 1.73 7.41 -30.48
CA VAL A 122 0.60 7.14 -29.58
C VAL A 122 -0.69 7.49 -30.28
N PHE A 123 -1.63 6.56 -30.35
CA PHE A 123 -2.87 6.73 -31.09
C PHE A 123 -4.04 7.17 -30.20
N ALA A 124 -4.95 7.97 -30.77
CA ALA A 124 -6.05 8.59 -30.02
C ALA A 124 -7.06 7.59 -29.45
N LYS A 125 -7.30 6.47 -30.14
CA LYS A 125 -8.20 5.38 -29.69
C LYS A 125 -7.45 4.25 -28.99
N GLY A 126 -6.28 4.56 -28.44
CA GLY A 126 -5.42 3.60 -27.75
C GLY A 126 -4.48 2.87 -28.71
N GLY A 127 -3.49 2.22 -28.10
CA GLY A 127 -2.34 1.66 -28.79
C GLY A 127 -1.18 2.65 -28.88
N SER A 128 0.02 2.11 -28.78
CA SER A 128 1.25 2.89 -28.85
C SER A 128 2.42 2.05 -29.31
N LEU A 129 3.40 2.68 -29.94
CA LEU A 129 4.60 2.05 -30.41
C LEU A 129 5.81 2.91 -30.05
N TYR A 130 6.71 2.32 -29.27
CA TYR A 130 7.97 2.94 -28.83
C TYR A 130 9.17 2.26 -29.45
N VAL A 131 10.19 3.03 -29.82
CA VAL A 131 11.48 2.51 -30.26
C VAL A 131 12.59 3.14 -29.43
N SER A 132 13.32 2.32 -28.69
CA SER A 132 14.36 2.77 -27.75
C SER A 132 15.50 1.77 -27.66
N THR A 133 16.53 2.07 -26.87
CA THR A 133 17.63 1.15 -26.55
C THR A 133 17.39 0.33 -25.28
N SER A 134 16.38 0.69 -24.50
CA SER A 134 15.96 -0.02 -23.28
C SER A 134 14.48 0.24 -23.00
N PHE A 135 13.82 -0.66 -22.29
CA PHE A 135 12.43 -0.52 -21.90
C PHE A 135 12.22 -1.11 -20.51
N ARG A 136 11.85 -0.27 -19.53
CA ARG A 136 11.74 -0.67 -18.10
C ARG A 136 10.37 -0.41 -17.47
N GLY A 137 9.39 0.16 -18.19
CA GLY A 137 8.12 0.60 -17.60
C GLY A 137 6.88 0.28 -18.43
N GLY A 138 5.80 -0.13 -17.76
CA GLY A 138 4.48 -0.35 -18.38
C GLY A 138 4.23 -1.80 -18.85
N THR A 139 2.97 -2.11 -19.16
CA THR A 139 2.53 -3.43 -19.60
C THR A 139 2.45 -3.48 -21.13
N LEU A 140 3.47 -4.05 -21.78
CA LEU A 140 3.50 -4.24 -23.23
C LEU A 140 2.75 -5.51 -23.65
N ARG A 141 2.08 -5.44 -24.80
CA ARG A 141 1.54 -6.62 -25.49
C ARG A 141 2.59 -7.25 -26.41
N TYR A 142 3.41 -6.42 -27.07
CA TYR A 142 4.46 -6.87 -27.97
C TYR A 142 5.79 -6.17 -27.64
N LEU A 143 6.80 -6.97 -27.33
CA LEU A 143 8.19 -6.50 -27.20
C LEU A 143 9.04 -7.19 -28.27
N HIS A 144 9.64 -6.38 -29.15
CA HIS A 144 10.59 -6.87 -30.15
C HIS A 144 12.01 -6.41 -29.79
N VAL A 145 12.94 -7.35 -29.67
CA VAL A 145 14.36 -7.01 -29.46
C VAL A 145 15.12 -7.30 -30.76
N SER A 146 15.60 -6.25 -31.42
CA SER A 146 16.34 -6.37 -32.68
C SER A 146 17.83 -6.59 -32.40
N GLU A 147 18.44 -7.50 -33.17
CA GLU A 147 19.87 -7.85 -33.08
C GLU A 147 20.34 -8.35 -31.69
N PHE A 148 19.48 -9.06 -30.94
CA PHE A 148 19.79 -9.49 -29.57
C PHE A 148 21.14 -10.23 -29.44
N GLY A 149 21.48 -11.15 -30.35
CA GLY A 149 22.77 -11.85 -30.30
C GLY A 149 24.00 -10.92 -30.40
N LYS A 150 23.88 -9.80 -31.13
CA LYS A 150 24.94 -8.78 -31.22
C LYS A 150 25.02 -7.96 -29.94
N ILE A 151 23.86 -7.69 -29.31
CA ILE A 151 23.79 -7.07 -27.98
C ILE A 151 24.46 -8.00 -26.96
N CYS A 152 24.15 -9.30 -26.94
CA CYS A 152 24.79 -10.28 -26.06
C CYS A 152 26.31 -10.32 -26.23
N ALA A 153 26.81 -10.29 -27.48
CA ALA A 153 28.23 -10.38 -27.75
C ALA A 153 29.02 -9.10 -27.42
N LYS A 154 28.44 -7.92 -27.69
CA LYS A 154 29.13 -6.63 -27.51
C LYS A 154 28.83 -5.96 -26.16
N PHE A 155 27.64 -6.19 -25.63
CA PHE A 155 27.09 -5.57 -24.43
C PHE A 155 26.35 -6.62 -23.56
N PRO A 156 27.08 -7.63 -23.03
CA PRO A 156 26.46 -8.72 -22.27
C PRO A 156 25.66 -8.23 -21.05
N HIS A 157 26.06 -7.09 -20.46
CA HIS A 157 25.33 -6.42 -19.37
C HIS A 157 23.97 -5.89 -19.83
N LYS A 158 23.88 -5.17 -20.97
CA LYS A 158 22.60 -4.73 -21.55
C LYS A 158 21.71 -5.91 -21.92
N ALA A 159 22.31 -6.98 -22.43
CA ALA A 159 21.55 -8.19 -22.73
C ALA A 159 20.96 -8.82 -21.47
N ARG A 160 21.71 -8.84 -20.36
CA ARG A 160 21.20 -9.27 -19.05
C ARG A 160 20.10 -8.36 -18.57
N GLU A 161 20.28 -7.04 -18.61
CA GLU A 161 19.25 -6.05 -18.23
C GLU A 161 17.95 -6.20 -19.04
N ILE A 162 18.04 -6.40 -20.35
CA ILE A 162 16.85 -6.63 -21.21
C ILE A 162 16.09 -7.89 -20.77
N VAL A 163 16.78 -8.88 -20.19
CA VAL A 163 16.20 -10.12 -19.70
C VAL A 163 15.76 -10.02 -18.23
N THR A 164 16.48 -9.30 -17.37
CA THR A 164 16.31 -9.29 -15.90
C THR A 164 15.64 -8.02 -15.34
N GLY A 165 15.67 -6.90 -16.07
CA GLY A 165 14.94 -5.67 -15.74
C GLY A 165 15.61 -4.66 -14.79
N GLY A 166 16.82 -4.91 -14.26
CA GLY A 166 17.47 -3.99 -13.31
C GLY A 166 18.99 -4.14 -13.19
N ALA A 167 19.74 -3.16 -13.69
CA ALA A 167 21.17 -2.94 -13.43
C ALA A 167 21.49 -1.43 -13.49
N TRP A 168 22.57 -0.99 -12.84
CA TRP A 168 23.06 0.40 -12.83
C TRP A 168 24.52 0.50 -13.29
N GLU A 169 24.88 1.67 -13.82
CA GLU A 169 26.23 2.00 -14.32
C GLU A 169 26.61 3.45 -13.98
N LEU A 170 27.88 3.67 -13.60
CA LEU A 170 28.48 4.99 -13.36
C LEU A 170 29.51 5.30 -14.46
N TRP A 171 29.35 6.45 -15.10
CA TRP A 171 30.16 6.90 -16.23
C TRP A 171 30.87 8.21 -15.89
N GLU A 172 32.15 8.32 -16.22
CA GLU A 172 32.93 9.56 -16.10
C GLU A 172 33.38 10.03 -17.48
N GLU A 173 33.27 11.33 -17.72
CA GLU A 173 33.70 11.97 -18.95
C GLU A 173 35.24 12.05 -18.98
N THR A 174 35.85 11.55 -20.05
CA THR A 174 37.30 11.68 -20.23
C THR A 174 37.71 13.14 -20.30
N LYS A 175 38.94 13.45 -19.85
CA LYS A 175 39.47 14.83 -19.80
C LYS A 175 39.47 15.57 -21.14
N GLU A 176 39.29 14.87 -22.27
CA GLU A 176 39.17 15.45 -23.61
C GLU A 176 37.72 15.75 -24.03
N GLY A 177 36.73 15.47 -23.18
CA GLY A 177 35.31 15.84 -23.38
C GLY A 177 34.61 15.17 -24.56
N LYS A 178 35.17 14.06 -25.06
CA LYS A 178 34.67 13.38 -26.28
C LYS A 178 34.15 11.98 -26.04
N ASP A 179 34.61 11.29 -25.00
CA ASP A 179 34.21 9.93 -24.66
C ASP A 179 33.92 9.77 -23.17
N TYR A 180 32.97 8.90 -22.84
CA TYR A 180 32.67 8.49 -21.47
C TYR A 180 33.32 7.14 -21.19
N VAL A 181 34.02 7.02 -20.06
CA VAL A 181 34.61 5.77 -19.58
C VAL A 181 33.73 5.23 -18.46
N LEU A 182 33.39 3.95 -18.56
CA LEU A 182 32.64 3.24 -17.53
C LEU A 182 33.56 3.04 -16.32
N LEU A 183 33.19 3.63 -15.18
CA LEU A 183 33.93 3.48 -13.92
C LEU A 183 33.45 2.26 -13.14
N GLU A 184 32.13 2.09 -13.01
CA GLU A 184 31.54 1.05 -12.19
C GLU A 184 30.22 0.57 -12.80
N GLN A 185 29.95 -0.73 -12.66
CA GLN A 185 28.68 -1.35 -13.08
C GLN A 185 28.30 -2.41 -12.05
N GLY A 186 27.01 -2.55 -11.77
CA GLY A 186 26.52 -3.49 -10.76
C GLY A 186 25.08 -3.92 -10.99
N GLU A 187 24.72 -5.03 -10.34
CA GLU A 187 23.33 -5.37 -10.05
C GLU A 187 22.83 -4.40 -8.95
N THR A 188 21.52 -4.33 -8.68
CA THR A 188 21.01 -3.51 -7.58
C THR A 188 21.81 -3.80 -6.31
N SER A 189 22.14 -2.76 -5.53
CA SER A 189 23.03 -2.88 -4.37
C SER A 189 22.53 -3.84 -3.28
N LEU A 190 21.27 -4.28 -3.38
CA LEU A 190 20.65 -5.31 -2.55
C LEU A 190 20.08 -6.43 -3.44
N ASP A 191 20.25 -7.67 -3.01
CA ASP A 191 19.72 -8.88 -3.67
C ASP A 191 18.21 -9.12 -3.36
N ALA A 192 17.61 -8.25 -2.54
CA ALA A 192 16.22 -8.30 -2.13
C ALA A 192 15.56 -6.92 -2.25
N ILE A 193 14.22 -6.90 -2.33
CA ILE A 193 13.45 -5.66 -2.29
C ILE A 193 13.49 -5.15 -0.82
N PRO A 194 14.02 -3.95 -0.53
CA PRO A 194 14.12 -3.41 0.82
C PRO A 194 12.75 -2.90 1.28
N PHE A 195 11.84 -3.83 1.52
CA PHE A 195 10.49 -3.56 1.96
C PHE A 195 10.13 -4.48 3.12
N VAL A 196 9.93 -3.88 4.30
CA VAL A 196 9.61 -4.62 5.52
C VAL A 196 8.15 -4.36 5.90
N PRO A 197 7.27 -5.36 5.85
CA PRO A 197 5.89 -5.19 6.24
C PRO A 197 5.70 -5.41 7.75
N PHE A 198 5.12 -4.41 8.41
CA PHE A 198 4.67 -4.48 9.80
C PHE A 198 3.16 -4.72 9.87
N TYR A 199 2.70 -5.60 10.77
CA TYR A 199 1.30 -5.98 10.90
C TYR A 199 0.83 -5.86 12.35
N GLY A 200 -0.44 -5.48 12.54
CA GLY A 200 -1.14 -5.69 13.81
C GLY A 200 -1.56 -7.15 13.98
N ARG A 201 -2.52 -7.61 13.17
CA ARG A 201 -2.85 -9.04 13.01
C ARG A 201 -2.63 -9.47 11.56
N ARG A 202 -1.67 -10.36 11.29
CA ARG A 202 -1.37 -10.84 9.93
C ARG A 202 -2.39 -11.86 9.44
N THR A 203 -2.98 -11.62 8.27
CA THR A 203 -3.92 -12.55 7.59
C THR A 203 -3.37 -13.13 6.30
N GLY A 204 -2.32 -12.53 5.73
CA GLY A 204 -1.64 -13.03 4.55
C GLY A 204 -0.35 -12.27 4.24
N PHE A 205 0.17 -12.42 3.02
CA PHE A 205 1.30 -11.63 2.55
C PHE A 205 0.82 -10.21 2.24
N MET A 206 1.38 -9.20 2.92
CA MET A 206 0.98 -7.79 2.85
C MET A 206 -0.50 -7.54 3.18
N MET A 207 -1.11 -8.43 3.97
CA MET A 207 -2.48 -8.31 4.44
C MET A 207 -2.52 -8.46 5.95
N GLY A 208 -3.13 -7.47 6.60
CA GLY A 208 -3.38 -7.50 8.03
C GLY A 208 -4.68 -6.80 8.40
N ILE A 209 -5.15 -7.07 9.60
CA ILE A 209 -6.35 -6.46 10.19
C ILE A 209 -5.93 -5.64 11.40
N SER A 210 -6.61 -4.50 11.62
CA SER A 210 -6.39 -3.68 12.81
C SER A 210 -6.82 -4.45 14.06
N PRO A 211 -5.97 -4.53 15.10
CA PRO A 211 -6.32 -5.16 16.37
C PRO A 211 -7.46 -4.40 17.09
N LEU A 212 -7.65 -3.12 16.76
CA LEU A 212 -8.70 -2.24 17.32
C LEU A 212 -9.95 -2.15 16.43
N LEU A 213 -10.10 -3.02 15.44
CA LEU A 213 -11.23 -2.94 14.50
C LEU A 213 -12.58 -3.07 15.21
N ASP A 214 -12.70 -3.97 16.19
CA ASP A 214 -13.94 -4.17 16.94
C ASP A 214 -14.29 -2.93 17.79
N LEU A 215 -13.28 -2.28 18.37
CA LEU A 215 -13.45 -1.00 19.07
C LEU A 215 -13.94 0.11 18.12
N ALA A 216 -13.47 0.13 16.88
CA ALA A 216 -13.94 1.08 15.87
C ALA A 216 -15.43 0.87 15.54
N PHE A 217 -15.89 -0.39 15.45
CA PHE A 217 -17.32 -0.68 15.27
C PHE A 217 -18.16 -0.27 16.48
N LEU A 218 -17.65 -0.50 17.70
CA LEU A 218 -18.31 -0.04 18.92
C LEU A 218 -18.41 1.50 18.98
N ASN A 219 -17.36 2.22 18.56
CA ASN A 219 -17.38 3.68 18.44
C ASN A 219 -18.49 4.19 17.51
N VAL A 220 -18.66 3.55 16.34
CA VAL A 220 -19.75 3.91 15.40
C VAL A 220 -21.11 3.71 16.05
N LYS A 221 -21.30 2.58 16.73
CA LYS A 221 -22.54 2.27 17.45
C LYS A 221 -22.79 3.26 18.59
N HIS A 222 -21.75 3.67 19.32
CA HIS A 222 -21.82 4.65 20.40
C HIS A 222 -22.27 6.00 19.87
N TRP A 223 -21.64 6.50 18.81
CA TRP A 223 -22.02 7.76 18.16
C TRP A 223 -23.48 7.77 17.69
N GLN A 224 -23.91 6.70 17.02
CA GLN A 224 -25.30 6.58 16.56
C GLN A 224 -26.30 6.57 17.73
N SER A 225 -26.01 5.80 18.78
CA SER A 225 -26.87 5.72 19.95
C SER A 225 -26.92 7.03 20.74
N GLN A 226 -25.80 7.75 20.83
CA GLN A 226 -25.72 9.06 21.46
C GLN A 226 -26.52 10.09 20.66
N SER A 227 -26.38 10.13 19.33
CA SER A 227 -27.10 11.07 18.48
C SER A 227 -28.63 10.86 18.53
N ASP A 228 -29.08 9.61 18.54
CA ASP A 228 -30.50 9.27 18.74
C ASP A 228 -31.00 9.74 20.11
N GLN A 229 -30.17 9.59 21.15
CA GLN A 229 -30.50 10.01 22.51
C GLN A 229 -30.67 11.53 22.61
N ASP A 230 -29.77 12.30 22.00
CA ASP A 230 -29.86 13.76 21.96
C ASP A 230 -31.13 14.21 21.21
N THR A 231 -31.46 13.51 20.13
CA THR A 231 -32.67 13.79 19.33
C THR A 231 -33.94 13.55 20.14
N ILE A 232 -34.06 12.42 20.84
CA ILE A 232 -35.25 12.14 21.65
C ILE A 232 -35.35 13.06 22.86
N LEU A 233 -34.23 13.43 23.49
CA LEU A 233 -34.20 14.43 24.55
C LEU A 233 -34.67 15.80 24.06
N HIS A 234 -34.24 16.23 22.88
CA HIS A 234 -34.69 17.47 22.28
C HIS A 234 -36.22 17.47 22.08
N VAL A 235 -36.79 16.38 21.56
CA VAL A 235 -38.25 16.26 21.36
C VAL A 235 -38.99 16.17 22.68
N ALA A 236 -38.52 15.34 23.62
CA ALA A 236 -39.18 15.11 24.91
C ALA A 236 -39.18 16.35 25.82
N ARG A 237 -38.24 17.29 25.64
CA ARG A 237 -38.20 18.57 26.35
C ARG A 237 -39.28 19.58 25.93
N VAL A 238 -40.02 19.28 24.86
CA VAL A 238 -41.11 20.15 24.37
C VAL A 238 -42.45 19.45 24.66
N PRO A 239 -43.05 19.67 25.85
CA PRO A 239 -44.32 19.04 26.20
C PRO A 239 -45.46 19.56 25.33
N ILE A 240 -46.39 18.69 24.96
CA ILE A 240 -47.56 19.06 24.16
C ILE A 240 -48.70 19.43 25.09
N LEU A 241 -49.24 20.63 24.92
CA LEU A 241 -50.42 21.06 25.64
C LEU A 241 -51.69 20.43 25.03
N PHE A 242 -52.33 19.54 25.76
CA PHE A 242 -53.59 18.92 25.37
C PHE A 242 -54.77 19.62 26.05
N MET A 243 -55.79 19.95 25.27
CA MET A 243 -57.01 20.59 25.73
C MET A 243 -58.22 19.79 25.24
N LYS A 244 -59.13 19.43 26.17
CA LYS A 244 -60.40 18.75 25.88
C LYS A 244 -61.55 19.59 26.43
N GLY A 245 -62.63 19.71 25.68
CA GLY A 245 -63.87 20.36 26.16
C GLY A 245 -63.87 21.89 26.17
N PHE A 246 -62.86 22.54 25.58
CA PHE A 246 -62.83 24.01 25.45
C PHE A 246 -63.65 24.49 24.23
N PRO A 247 -64.39 25.62 24.32
CA PRO A 247 -65.13 26.20 23.19
C PRO A 247 -64.18 26.71 22.09
N ASN A 248 -64.54 26.52 20.81
CA ASN A 248 -63.71 26.91 19.65
C ASN A 248 -63.41 28.42 19.55
N GLU A 249 -64.22 29.27 20.18
CA GLU A 249 -64.08 30.74 20.10
C GLU A 249 -63.39 31.35 21.34
N GLN A 250 -63.02 30.54 22.34
CA GLN A 250 -62.41 31.04 23.57
C GLN A 250 -60.91 31.32 23.37
N ALA A 251 -60.49 32.57 23.60
CA ALA A 251 -59.07 32.92 23.61
C ALA A 251 -58.38 32.30 24.84
N VAL A 252 -57.52 31.31 24.61
CA VAL A 252 -56.73 30.65 25.66
C VAL A 252 -55.34 31.28 25.71
N THR A 253 -55.03 31.98 26.80
CA THR A 253 -53.70 32.53 27.05
C THR A 253 -52.91 31.57 27.94
N VAL A 254 -51.85 30.99 27.39
CA VAL A 254 -50.91 30.11 28.12
C VAL A 254 -49.68 30.93 28.48
N GLY A 255 -49.44 31.12 29.78
CA GLY A 255 -48.31 31.90 30.28
C GLY A 255 -47.96 31.53 31.72
N ALA A 256 -46.70 31.71 32.10
CA ALA A 256 -46.19 31.33 33.43
C ALA A 256 -46.92 32.03 34.59
N SER A 257 -47.56 33.17 34.33
CA SER A 257 -48.20 34.03 35.33
C SER A 257 -49.70 34.21 35.12
N SER A 258 -50.34 33.41 34.26
CA SER A 258 -51.78 33.53 33.94
C SER A 258 -52.52 32.20 34.11
N ALA A 259 -53.58 32.20 34.93
CA ALA A 259 -54.43 31.03 35.11
C ALA A 259 -55.47 30.90 33.98
N VAL A 260 -55.59 29.69 33.40
CA VAL A 260 -56.62 29.37 32.40
C VAL A 260 -57.92 28.99 33.10
N LYS A 261 -59.02 29.64 32.72
CA LYS A 261 -60.36 29.42 33.29
C LYS A 261 -61.38 29.13 32.18
N THR A 262 -62.34 28.26 32.46
CA THR A 262 -63.44 27.95 31.53
C THR A 262 -64.69 27.59 32.31
N GLU A 263 -65.86 27.80 31.71
CA GLU A 263 -67.18 27.50 32.29
C GLU A 263 -67.68 26.11 31.88
N ALA A 264 -66.99 25.44 30.96
CA ALA A 264 -67.32 24.09 30.52
C ALA A 264 -67.02 23.05 31.61
N VAL A 265 -68.04 22.26 31.98
CA VAL A 265 -67.98 21.28 33.10
C VAL A 265 -67.01 20.13 32.83
N ASP A 266 -66.82 19.75 31.56
CA ASP A 266 -65.98 18.62 31.15
C ASP A 266 -64.61 19.06 30.57
N ALA A 267 -64.16 20.28 30.87
CA ALA A 267 -62.92 20.81 30.32
C ALA A 267 -61.68 20.31 31.08
N GLU A 268 -60.69 19.83 30.32
CA GLU A 268 -59.42 19.31 30.85
C GLU A 268 -58.24 19.93 30.08
N MET A 269 -57.22 20.37 30.79
CA MET A 269 -55.99 20.92 30.23
C MET A 269 -54.80 20.27 30.93
N LYS A 270 -53.94 19.58 30.17
CA LYS A 270 -52.75 18.90 30.69
C LYS A 270 -51.60 18.92 29.70
N TYR A 271 -50.38 18.89 30.21
CA TYR A 271 -49.22 18.59 29.41
C TYR A 271 -49.12 17.09 29.18
N VAL A 272 -48.99 16.69 27.92
CA VAL A 272 -48.74 15.31 27.51
C VAL A 272 -47.25 15.20 27.25
N GLU A 273 -46.59 14.42 28.10
CA GLU A 273 -45.16 14.14 28.04
C GLU A 273 -44.90 12.65 27.88
N HIS A 274 -43.75 12.31 27.30
CA HIS A 274 -43.26 10.94 27.29
C HIS A 274 -42.89 10.53 28.74
N THR A 275 -43.20 9.29 29.14
CA THR A 275 -43.02 8.76 30.51
C THR A 275 -41.56 8.66 31.02
N GLY A 276 -40.59 9.17 30.27
CA GLY A 276 -39.15 9.10 30.54
C GLY A 276 -38.49 7.72 30.47
N ALA A 277 -39.23 6.63 30.70
CA ALA A 277 -38.66 5.28 30.89
C ALA A 277 -37.76 4.79 29.73
N ALA A 278 -38.14 5.05 28.48
CA ALA A 278 -37.32 4.69 27.31
C ALA A 278 -36.03 5.52 27.19
N ILE A 279 -36.01 6.74 27.74
CA ILE A 279 -34.85 7.65 27.75
C ILE A 279 -33.86 7.18 28.81
N GLU A 280 -34.33 6.81 30.00
CA GLU A 280 -33.49 6.22 31.08
C GLU A 280 -32.89 4.87 30.68
N ALA A 281 -33.71 3.98 30.08
CA ALA A 281 -33.22 2.69 29.60
C ALA A 281 -32.10 2.83 28.55
N ARG A 282 -32.15 3.90 27.72
CA ARG A 282 -31.10 4.21 26.75
C ARG A 282 -29.82 4.74 27.38
N PHE A 283 -29.89 5.53 28.45
CA PHE A 283 -28.69 5.93 29.21
C PHE A 283 -27.96 4.72 29.78
N SER A 284 -28.69 3.81 30.44
CA SER A 284 -28.09 2.56 30.93
C SER A 284 -27.54 1.67 29.81
N ALA A 285 -28.07 1.76 28.59
CA ALA A 285 -27.53 1.04 27.45
C ALA A 285 -26.22 1.66 26.92
N LEU A 286 -26.11 3.00 26.95
CA LEU A 286 -24.86 3.72 26.63
C LEU A 286 -23.77 3.40 27.65
N ASP A 287 -24.06 3.42 28.95
CA ASP A 287 -23.09 3.06 30.00
C ASP A 287 -22.56 1.63 29.81
N LYS A 288 -23.45 0.69 29.48
CA LYS A 288 -23.07 -0.70 29.17
C LYS A 288 -22.22 -0.80 27.92
N LEU A 289 -22.50 0.02 26.90
CA LEU A 289 -21.71 0.06 25.67
C LEU A 289 -20.31 0.62 25.93
N GLU A 290 -20.19 1.67 26.74
CA GLU A 290 -18.90 2.20 27.18
C GLU A 290 -18.11 1.15 27.98
N GLY A 291 -18.78 0.41 28.87
CA GLY A 291 -18.17 -0.73 29.56
C GLY A 291 -17.65 -1.81 28.59
N GLN A 292 -18.40 -2.14 27.54
CA GLN A 292 -17.94 -3.04 26.48
C GLN A 292 -16.72 -2.49 25.73
N MET A 293 -16.71 -1.18 25.43
CA MET A 293 -15.58 -0.53 24.77
C MET A 293 -14.30 -0.58 25.62
N ILE A 294 -14.42 -0.35 26.93
CA ILE A 294 -13.30 -0.48 27.87
C ILE A 294 -12.78 -1.93 27.87
N GLN A 295 -13.67 -2.91 27.94
CA GLN A 295 -13.31 -4.32 27.92
C GLN A 295 -12.59 -4.72 26.62
N THR A 296 -13.15 -4.36 25.46
CA THR A 296 -12.54 -4.63 24.14
C THR A 296 -11.19 -3.92 23.99
N GLY A 297 -11.03 -2.72 24.53
CA GLY A 297 -9.72 -2.05 24.58
C GLY A 297 -8.70 -2.78 25.46
N ALA A 298 -9.16 -3.32 26.60
CA ALA A 298 -8.32 -4.05 27.55
C ALA A 298 -7.90 -5.44 27.04
N GLU A 299 -8.64 -6.05 26.11
CA GLU A 299 -8.31 -7.37 25.53
C GLU A 299 -6.87 -7.44 24.97
N LEU A 300 -6.34 -6.33 24.46
CA LEU A 300 -4.96 -6.25 23.95
C LEU A 300 -3.88 -6.41 25.03
N LEU A 301 -4.23 -6.11 26.29
CA LEU A 301 -3.33 -6.18 27.45
C LEU A 301 -3.42 -7.53 28.16
N ILE A 302 -4.47 -8.31 27.91
CA ILE A 302 -4.68 -9.60 28.55
C ILE A 302 -3.80 -10.65 27.89
N ALA A 303 -3.03 -11.38 28.70
CA ALA A 303 -2.28 -12.55 28.26
C ALA A 303 -3.25 -13.63 27.78
N GLN A 304 -3.10 -14.05 26.52
CA GLN A 304 -3.91 -15.16 25.99
C GLN A 304 -3.09 -16.44 25.96
N PRO A 305 -3.63 -17.58 26.44
CA PRO A 305 -2.95 -18.85 26.34
C PRO A 305 -2.74 -19.21 24.87
N GLY A 306 -1.48 -19.30 24.46
CA GLY A 306 -1.10 -19.67 23.10
C GLY A 306 -1.73 -21.00 22.65
N GLN A 307 -2.09 -21.07 21.36
CA GLN A 307 -2.62 -22.30 20.75
C GLN A 307 -1.53 -23.37 20.77
N ARG A 308 -1.66 -24.36 21.65
CA ARG A 308 -0.70 -25.46 21.81
C ARG A 308 -0.58 -26.27 20.52
N SER A 309 0.49 -26.05 19.75
CA SER A 309 0.96 -27.04 18.78
C SER A 309 1.83 -28.06 19.52
N ALA A 310 1.67 -29.34 19.19
CA ALA A 310 2.21 -30.48 19.96
C ALA A 310 3.75 -30.61 19.95
N THR A 311 4.50 -29.61 19.48
CA THR A 311 5.96 -29.68 19.30
C THR A 311 6.75 -28.67 20.14
N GLU A 312 6.09 -27.75 20.86
CA GLU A 312 6.75 -26.61 21.51
C GLU A 312 6.46 -26.51 23.01
N ALA A 313 6.66 -27.60 23.75
CA ALA A 313 6.54 -27.58 25.22
C ALA A 313 7.66 -26.79 25.94
N ASN A 314 8.60 -26.17 25.21
CA ASN A 314 9.75 -25.46 25.79
C ASN A 314 9.65 -23.93 25.79
N ASN A 315 8.58 -23.33 25.27
CA ASN A 315 8.40 -21.87 25.21
C ASN A 315 7.17 -21.40 26.01
N ASP A 316 7.10 -21.76 27.31
CA ASP A 316 6.06 -21.24 28.22
C ASP A 316 6.04 -19.71 28.32
N ALA A 317 7.14 -19.03 27.96
CA ALA A 317 7.23 -17.57 27.88
C ALA A 317 6.49 -16.97 26.67
N GLU A 318 6.35 -17.69 25.56
CA GLU A 318 5.57 -17.26 24.39
C GLU A 318 4.07 -17.38 24.63
N ALA A 319 3.66 -18.39 25.41
CA ALA A 319 2.26 -18.73 25.64
C ALA A 319 1.50 -17.73 26.53
N ASN A 320 2.20 -16.78 27.16
CA ASN A 320 1.62 -15.79 28.09
C ASN A 320 1.77 -14.34 27.62
N LYS A 321 2.14 -14.11 26.35
CA LYS A 321 2.28 -12.74 25.83
C LYS A 321 0.91 -12.12 25.56
N SER A 322 0.75 -10.85 25.91
CA SER A 322 -0.42 -10.07 25.47
C SER A 322 -0.34 -9.82 23.96
N GLU A 323 -1.48 -9.52 23.34
CA GLU A 323 -1.49 -9.21 21.91
C GLU A 323 -0.64 -7.96 21.59
N LEU A 324 -0.69 -6.96 22.48
CA LEU A 324 0.14 -5.75 22.35
C LEU A 324 1.63 -6.07 22.41
N GLN A 325 2.03 -6.98 23.31
CA GLN A 325 3.43 -7.41 23.41
C GLN A 325 3.91 -8.04 22.11
N ARG A 326 3.10 -8.91 21.49
CA ARG A 326 3.43 -9.56 20.22
C ARG A 326 3.57 -8.55 19.08
N ILE A 327 2.71 -7.54 19.04
CA ILE A 327 2.77 -6.46 18.05
C ILE A 327 4.07 -5.66 18.20
N ILE A 328 4.49 -5.38 19.44
CA ILE A 328 5.71 -4.59 19.69
C ILE A 328 6.97 -5.39 19.37
N GLU A 329 7.01 -6.68 19.68
CA GLU A 329 8.10 -7.55 19.25
C GLU A 329 8.18 -7.61 17.72
N GLN A 330 7.05 -7.75 17.03
CA GLN A 330 7.03 -7.71 15.57
C GLN A 330 7.46 -6.35 15.01
N PHE A 331 7.20 -5.26 15.73
CA PHE A 331 7.64 -3.92 15.37
C PHE A 331 9.16 -3.79 15.48
N GLU A 332 9.76 -4.30 16.56
CA GLU A 332 11.22 -4.37 16.69
C GLU A 332 11.87 -5.18 15.57
N ASP A 333 11.38 -6.40 15.32
CA ASP A 333 11.88 -7.24 14.24
C ASP A 333 11.81 -6.52 12.88
N SER A 334 10.75 -5.72 12.68
CA SER A 334 10.56 -4.94 11.46
C SER A 334 11.58 -3.79 11.35
N ILE A 335 11.93 -3.15 12.47
CA ILE A 335 12.96 -2.10 12.49
C ILE A 335 14.34 -2.72 12.30
N ASP A 336 14.63 -3.84 12.96
CA ASP A 336 15.90 -4.55 12.80
C ASP A 336 16.11 -4.98 11.36
N GLN A 337 15.07 -5.47 10.68
CA GLN A 337 15.16 -5.79 9.26
C GLN A 337 15.39 -4.54 8.39
N CYS A 338 14.80 -3.39 8.75
CA CYS A 338 15.10 -2.12 8.08
C CYS A 338 16.57 -1.72 8.28
N LEU A 339 17.08 -1.84 9.51
CA LEU A 339 18.48 -1.57 9.85
C LEU A 339 19.43 -2.50 9.13
N GLN A 340 19.08 -3.78 9.00
CA GLN A 340 19.88 -4.74 8.25
C GLN A 340 19.94 -4.36 6.76
N PHE A 341 18.82 -3.98 6.13
CA PHE A 341 18.85 -3.49 4.76
C PHE A 341 19.71 -2.22 4.59
N MET A 342 19.71 -1.33 5.58
CA MET A 342 20.58 -0.16 5.59
C MET A 342 22.06 -0.54 5.76
N ALA A 343 22.38 -1.51 6.61
CA ALA A 343 23.73 -2.01 6.79
C ALA A 343 24.24 -2.77 5.57
N ASP A 344 23.41 -3.57 4.92
CA ASP A 344 23.73 -4.26 3.67
C ASP A 344 24.00 -3.23 2.56
N TRP A 345 23.19 -2.17 2.49
CA TRP A 345 23.38 -1.08 1.54
C TRP A 345 24.68 -0.30 1.80
N ALA A 346 24.99 -0.03 3.08
CA ALA A 346 26.20 0.67 3.51
C ALA A 346 27.44 -0.26 3.61
N LYS A 347 27.28 -1.57 3.39
CA LYS A 347 28.31 -2.61 3.55
C LYS A 347 28.94 -2.63 4.96
N LEU A 348 28.13 -2.38 5.99
CA LEU A 348 28.55 -2.32 7.39
C LEU A 348 28.41 -3.67 8.13
N GLY A 349 27.86 -4.69 7.47
CA GLY A 349 27.71 -6.04 8.02
C GLY A 349 26.45 -6.18 8.88
N ASP A 350 26.47 -5.67 10.11
CA ASP A 350 25.36 -5.79 11.07
C ASP A 350 24.54 -4.49 11.13
N GLY A 351 23.21 -4.60 11.00
CA GLY A 351 22.25 -3.50 11.16
C GLY A 351 22.08 -3.03 12.60
N GLY A 352 22.35 -3.90 13.58
CA GLY A 352 22.03 -3.66 14.98
C GLY A 352 20.58 -4.03 15.34
N HIS A 353 20.24 -3.79 16.60
CA HIS A 353 18.97 -4.18 17.20
C HIS A 353 18.31 -3.00 17.92
N VAL A 354 16.98 -2.88 17.79
CA VAL A 354 16.18 -1.89 18.51
C VAL A 354 15.38 -2.58 19.60
N SER A 355 15.46 -2.04 20.81
CA SER A 355 14.63 -2.47 21.94
C SER A 355 13.63 -1.37 22.33
N VAL A 356 12.39 -1.79 22.44
CA VAL A 356 11.20 -1.06 22.84
C VAL A 356 10.69 -1.70 24.14
N PHE A 357 10.02 -0.92 24.96
CA PHE A 357 9.43 -1.40 26.20
C PHE A 357 8.27 -2.39 25.92
N LYS A 358 8.28 -3.56 26.58
CA LYS A 358 7.37 -4.69 26.31
C LYS A 358 6.57 -5.18 27.52
N ASP A 359 6.73 -4.58 28.69
CA ASP A 359 6.08 -5.06 29.90
C ASP A 359 4.71 -4.40 30.07
N PHE A 360 3.66 -5.13 29.66
CA PHE A 360 2.27 -4.66 29.71
C PHE A 360 1.45 -5.36 30.80
N ALA A 361 2.09 -5.98 31.79
CA ALA A 361 1.42 -6.78 32.80
C ALA A 361 0.30 -5.99 33.51
N ALA A 362 -0.95 -6.30 33.16
CA ALA A 362 -2.13 -5.78 33.82
C ALA A 362 -2.26 -6.38 35.24
N GLY A 363 -1.82 -5.65 36.25
CA GLY A 363 -2.63 -5.45 37.47
C GLY A 363 -2.60 -6.47 38.61
N SER A 364 -1.62 -7.38 38.76
CA SER A 364 -1.55 -8.18 40.01
C SER A 364 -0.16 -8.51 40.56
N LEU A 365 0.92 -8.04 39.92
CA LEU A 365 2.29 -8.38 40.31
C LEU A 365 3.02 -7.28 41.08
N SER A 366 2.56 -6.02 41.07
CA SER A 366 3.27 -4.90 41.70
C SER A 366 3.47 -5.09 43.20
N ASP A 367 2.43 -5.53 43.93
CA ASP A 367 2.48 -5.64 45.39
C ASP A 367 3.34 -6.84 45.84
N VAL A 368 3.24 -7.97 45.15
CA VAL A 368 4.04 -9.18 45.44
C VAL A 368 5.50 -8.99 45.01
N ALA A 369 5.73 -8.39 43.85
CA ALA A 369 7.08 -8.10 43.37
C ALA A 369 7.78 -7.05 44.24
N GLY A 370 7.06 -6.04 44.74
CA GLY A 370 7.58 -5.09 45.72
C GLY A 370 8.09 -5.77 47.00
N GLN A 371 7.31 -6.71 47.53
CA GLN A 371 7.69 -7.48 48.72
C GLN A 371 8.91 -8.41 48.47
N LEU A 372 9.01 -8.97 47.27
CA LEU A 372 10.14 -9.82 46.87
C LEU A 372 11.43 -9.00 46.69
N ILE A 373 11.35 -7.82 46.07
CA ILE A 373 12.48 -6.89 45.92
C ILE A 373 13.01 -6.48 47.29
N LEU A 374 12.11 -6.16 48.23
CA LEU A 374 12.48 -5.85 49.61
C LEU A 374 13.19 -7.04 50.28
N SER A 375 12.69 -8.26 50.09
CA SER A 375 13.28 -9.48 50.64
C SER A 375 14.68 -9.77 50.08
N PHE A 376 14.91 -9.56 48.77
CA PHE A 376 16.23 -9.72 48.16
C PHE A 376 17.22 -8.66 48.63
N GLN A 377 16.78 -7.42 48.84
CA GLN A 377 17.63 -6.36 49.38
C GLN A 377 17.98 -6.65 50.85
N GLN A 378 17.01 -7.04 51.67
CA GLN A 378 17.25 -7.43 53.07
C GLN A 378 18.14 -8.67 53.20
N GLY A 379 18.00 -9.62 52.27
CA GLY A 379 18.86 -10.80 52.17
C GLY A 379 20.26 -10.53 51.62
N GLY A 380 20.58 -9.28 51.24
CA GLY A 380 21.89 -8.89 50.72
C GLY A 380 22.21 -9.36 49.30
N LEU A 381 21.20 -9.86 48.57
CA LEU A 381 21.37 -10.36 47.19
C LEU A 381 21.46 -9.22 46.16
N ILE A 382 20.85 -8.07 46.45
CA ILE A 382 20.87 -6.89 45.58
C ILE A 382 21.18 -5.62 46.39
N THR A 383 21.80 -4.63 45.74
CA THR A 383 22.09 -3.34 46.35
C THR A 383 20.83 -2.48 46.47
N LYS A 384 20.82 -1.51 47.40
CA LYS A 384 19.70 -0.55 47.54
C LYS A 384 19.40 0.21 46.23
N LYS A 385 20.44 0.57 45.48
CA LYS A 385 20.33 1.19 44.15
C LYS A 385 19.60 0.29 43.16
N THR A 386 19.95 -0.99 43.14
CA THR A 386 19.32 -1.98 42.26
C THR A 386 17.86 -2.19 42.65
N ALA A 387 17.54 -2.22 43.95
CA ALA A 387 16.18 -2.33 44.44
C ALA A 387 15.31 -1.15 43.99
N ILE A 388 15.79 0.10 44.11
CA ILE A 388 15.10 1.30 43.64
C ILE A 388 14.86 1.22 42.12
N THR A 389 15.89 0.88 41.35
CA THR A 389 15.78 0.78 39.88
C THR A 389 14.76 -0.28 39.45
N GLN A 390 14.70 -1.43 40.12
CA GLN A 390 13.70 -2.45 39.84
C GLN A 390 12.30 -2.01 40.29
N ALA A 391 12.17 -1.33 41.42
CA ALA A 391 10.91 -0.77 41.90
C ALA A 391 10.34 0.30 40.95
N GLN A 392 11.20 1.11 40.31
CA GLN A 392 10.80 2.04 39.25
C GLN A 392 10.32 1.30 38.00
N ARG A 393 11.01 0.22 37.61
CA ARG A 393 10.63 -0.59 36.44
C ARG A 393 9.25 -1.21 36.57
N ILE A 394 8.85 -1.61 37.77
CA ILE A 394 7.54 -2.20 38.04
C ILE A 394 6.48 -1.17 38.48
N GLY A 395 6.79 0.13 38.39
CA GLY A 395 5.85 1.22 38.63
C GLY A 395 5.53 1.53 40.10
N ILE A 396 6.31 1.01 41.07
CA ILE A 396 6.15 1.35 42.50
C ILE A 396 6.74 2.74 42.80
N LEU A 397 7.85 3.09 42.15
CA LEU A 397 8.52 4.38 42.31
C LEU A 397 8.48 5.16 41.00
N SER A 398 8.47 6.50 41.09
CA SER A 398 8.47 7.37 39.91
C SER A 398 9.69 7.10 39.01
N PRO A 399 9.53 7.01 37.68
CA PRO A 399 10.65 6.86 36.76
C PRO A 399 11.60 8.07 36.75
N ASP A 400 11.12 9.24 37.20
CA ASP A 400 11.92 10.47 37.29
C ASP A 400 12.79 10.55 38.55
N LEU A 401 12.61 9.62 39.50
CA LEU A 401 13.44 9.54 40.71
C LEU A 401 14.89 9.14 40.32
N VAL A 402 15.88 9.92 40.74
CA VAL A 402 17.29 9.60 40.51
C VAL A 402 17.79 8.71 41.66
N PRO A 403 18.14 7.43 41.43
CA PRO A 403 18.47 6.52 42.53
C PRO A 403 19.68 6.95 43.37
N ASP A 404 20.66 7.62 42.76
CA ASP A 404 21.84 8.11 43.47
C ASP A 404 21.51 9.28 44.39
N ASP A 405 20.63 10.19 43.97
CA ASP A 405 20.19 11.34 44.76
C ASP A 405 19.31 10.89 45.93
N GLU A 406 18.41 9.93 45.70
CA GLU A 406 17.56 9.37 46.76
C GLU A 406 18.40 8.64 47.82
N LEU A 407 19.42 7.88 47.41
CA LEU A 407 20.32 7.21 48.35
C LEU A 407 21.16 8.20 49.16
N ALA A 408 21.52 9.35 48.57
CA ALA A 408 22.19 10.43 49.28
C ALA A 408 21.25 11.09 50.30
N ALA A 409 20.01 11.35 49.92
CA ALA A 409 18.99 11.90 50.83
C ALA A 409 18.70 10.96 52.01
N VAL A 410 18.57 9.66 51.76
CA VAL A 410 18.40 8.65 52.83
C VAL A 410 19.63 8.58 53.75
N ALA A 411 20.83 8.83 53.23
CA ALA A 411 22.04 8.90 54.07
C ALA A 411 22.07 10.17 54.93
N GLU A 412 21.52 11.28 54.45
CA GLU A 412 21.38 12.55 55.19
C GLU A 412 20.29 12.48 56.27
N GLU A 413 19.23 11.70 56.09
CA GLU A 413 18.21 11.45 57.13
C GLU A 413 18.77 10.77 58.39
N GLY A 414 19.94 10.11 58.28
CA GLY A 414 20.61 9.43 59.38
C GLY A 414 19.91 8.12 59.80
N PRO A 415 20.55 7.33 60.69
CA PRO A 415 19.95 6.07 61.14
C PRO A 415 18.70 6.32 61.99
N THR A 416 17.69 5.47 61.81
CA THR A 416 16.50 5.43 62.67
C THR A 416 16.89 5.32 64.15
N LEU A 417 16.33 6.21 64.99
CA LEU A 417 16.49 6.20 66.45
C LEU A 417 16.19 4.80 67.01
N GLY A 418 17.24 4.07 67.43
CA GLY A 418 17.11 2.76 68.08
C GLY A 418 18.03 1.66 67.55
N THR A 419 18.80 1.88 66.48
CA THR A 419 19.82 0.93 66.02
C THR A 419 21.23 1.48 66.24
N MET A 420 21.73 1.35 67.47
CA MET A 420 23.16 1.21 67.76
C MET A 420 23.40 -0.12 68.47
#